data_AF-A0A2H6EXW3-F1
#
_entry.id   AF-A0A2H6EXW3-F1
#
_cell.length_a   1.000
_cell.length_b   1.000
_cell.length_c   1.000
_cell.angle_alpha   90.00
_cell.angle_beta   90.00
_cell.angle_gamma   90.00
#
_symmetry.space_group_name_H-M   'P 1'
#
loop_
_entity.id
_entity.type
_entity.pdbx_description
1 polymer ?
#
loop_
_entity_poly.entity_id
_entity_poly.type
_entity_poly.pdbx_seq_one_letter_code
_entity_poly.pdbx_strand_id
1 'polypeptide(L)'
;MKWKSILIGFAGIGLSVLFIRSAAQAKEDSLASFFPAESQTAPWKLDGNFERYDASHLQDYLDGGADIYLEYGFRALGVQFYMNKDRRIQVEIFRMKSPGAALGAFSYRRHSPADTSLHVPNALSKYGILFQKGTYFGAITNMDGSPETAGALKRFAGIILQKIPGKTIRNNLLQKLQQKGLQPSTAMIIAGPLSMRVRWPIGKIHCFHFDKGTKAVTANYKSGRLKYTLFIVMPGKDAGFYKLADCFRNSLNAAVIEKSDKRIVLKMRNSKKILFLKKGTDVWIIPDLLNDLPVLKSPGEK
;
A
#
# COMPACT_ATOMS: atom_id res chain seq x y z
N MET A 1 -56.57 -31.93 63.50
CA MET A 1 -55.15 -31.85 63.09
C MET A 1 -54.98 -32.64 61.80
N LYS A 2 -54.76 -31.95 60.66
CA LYS A 2 -54.21 -32.40 59.36
C LYS A 2 -54.72 -31.44 58.27
N TRP A 3 -53.88 -30.48 57.88
CA TRP A 3 -54.09 -29.66 56.69
C TRP A 3 -53.14 -30.15 55.59
N LYS A 4 -53.69 -30.42 54.40
CA LYS A 4 -52.94 -30.78 53.19
C LYS A 4 -52.35 -29.52 52.57
N SER A 5 -51.09 -29.56 52.17
CA SER A 5 -50.52 -28.61 51.20
C SER A 5 -49.77 -29.38 50.12
N ILE A 6 -50.23 -29.18 48.90
CA ILE A 6 -49.62 -29.63 47.63
C ILE A 6 -48.44 -28.70 47.33
N LEU A 7 -47.32 -29.26 46.86
CA LEU A 7 -46.27 -28.49 46.21
C LEU A 7 -45.80 -29.23 44.95
N ILE A 8 -46.11 -28.61 43.83
CA ILE A 8 -45.65 -28.92 42.47
C ILE A 8 -44.27 -28.26 42.32
N GLY A 9 -43.26 -29.00 41.86
CA GLY A 9 -41.90 -28.49 41.66
C GLY A 9 -41.32 -28.98 40.32
N PHE A 10 -41.05 -28.00 39.46
CA PHE A 10 -40.73 -28.06 38.03
C PHE A 10 -39.49 -28.90 37.66
N ALA A 11 -39.61 -29.65 36.56
CA ALA A 11 -38.47 -30.21 35.82
C ALA A 11 -37.68 -29.08 35.14
N GLY A 12 -36.39 -28.97 35.48
CA GLY A 12 -35.48 -27.98 34.90
C GLY A 12 -35.11 -28.34 33.46
N ILE A 13 -35.51 -27.50 32.51
CA ILE A 13 -34.95 -27.49 31.15
C ILE A 13 -33.76 -26.55 31.16
N GLY A 14 -32.56 -27.10 31.03
CA GLY A 14 -31.32 -26.34 30.85
C GLY A 14 -31.37 -25.58 29.53
N LEU A 15 -31.46 -24.25 29.61
CA LEU A 15 -31.41 -23.36 28.45
C LEU A 15 -29.93 -23.21 28.02
N SER A 16 -29.46 -24.08 27.13
CA SER A 16 -28.17 -23.88 26.46
C SER A 16 -28.28 -22.69 25.49
N VAL A 17 -27.86 -21.51 25.95
CA VAL A 17 -27.73 -20.33 25.09
C VAL A 17 -26.53 -20.54 24.17
N LEU A 18 -26.79 -21.04 22.96
CA LEU A 18 -25.84 -21.04 21.86
C LEU A 18 -25.61 -19.57 21.44
N PHE A 19 -24.50 -18.99 21.87
CA PHE A 19 -24.07 -17.67 21.39
C PHE A 19 -23.69 -17.77 19.91
N ILE A 20 -24.62 -17.39 19.03
CA ILE A 20 -24.33 -17.19 17.61
C ILE A 20 -23.43 -15.97 17.50
N ARG A 21 -22.12 -16.20 17.34
CA ARG A 21 -21.16 -15.12 17.07
C ARG A 21 -21.47 -14.49 15.71
N SER A 22 -21.58 -13.16 15.68
CA SER A 22 -21.79 -12.43 14.44
C SER A 22 -20.58 -12.58 13.50
N ALA A 23 -20.81 -12.52 12.19
CA ALA A 23 -19.72 -12.53 11.20
C ALA A 23 -18.76 -11.34 11.37
N ALA A 24 -19.23 -10.24 11.96
CA ALA A 24 -18.39 -9.09 12.32
C ALA A 24 -17.44 -9.44 13.47
N GLN A 25 -17.92 -10.09 14.54
CA GLN A 25 -17.11 -10.59 15.65
C GLN A 25 -16.11 -11.67 15.20
N ALA A 26 -16.52 -12.57 14.31
CA ALA A 26 -15.62 -13.58 13.74
C ALA A 26 -14.51 -12.96 12.87
N LYS A 27 -14.81 -11.83 12.20
CA LYS A 27 -13.83 -11.04 11.45
C LYS A 27 -12.97 -10.17 12.40
N GLU A 28 -13.46 -9.86 13.59
CA GLU A 28 -12.78 -9.21 14.71
C GLU A 28 -11.65 -10.09 15.26
N ASP A 29 -11.99 -11.32 15.65
CA ASP A 29 -11.07 -12.33 16.18
C ASP A 29 -9.99 -12.74 15.16
N SER A 30 -10.32 -12.67 13.86
CA SER A 30 -9.38 -13.12 12.82
C SER A 30 -8.10 -12.27 12.72
N LEU A 31 -8.15 -10.95 12.98
CA LEU A 31 -6.95 -10.10 12.87
C LEU A 31 -6.04 -10.24 14.08
N ALA A 32 -6.61 -10.22 15.30
CA ALA A 32 -5.86 -10.41 16.54
C ALA A 32 -5.05 -11.71 16.52
N SER A 33 -5.58 -12.78 15.91
CA SER A 33 -4.87 -14.06 15.79
C SER A 33 -3.56 -14.00 14.99
N PHE A 34 -3.33 -12.96 14.17
CA PHE A 34 -2.09 -12.78 13.42
C PHE A 34 -0.95 -12.17 14.24
N PHE A 35 -1.27 -11.54 15.39
CA PHE A 35 -0.28 -10.91 16.25
C PHE A 35 0.47 -11.98 17.06
N PRO A 36 1.80 -11.86 17.23
CA PRO A 36 2.55 -12.80 18.05
C PRO A 36 2.10 -12.82 19.51
N ALA A 37 2.03 -14.00 20.12
CA ALA A 37 1.88 -14.12 21.57
C ALA A 37 3.24 -13.88 22.27
N GLU A 38 3.23 -13.49 23.54
CA GLU A 38 4.46 -13.23 24.31
C GLU A 38 5.44 -14.41 24.31
N SER A 39 4.92 -15.64 24.36
CA SER A 39 5.72 -16.88 24.31
C SER A 39 6.51 -17.02 23.00
N GLN A 40 6.07 -16.38 21.93
CA GLN A 40 6.73 -16.40 20.61
C GLN A 40 7.72 -15.24 20.46
N THR A 41 7.60 -14.21 21.28
CA THR A 41 8.37 -12.96 21.16
C THR A 41 9.28 -12.67 22.34
N ALA A 42 9.39 -13.57 23.31
CA ALA A 42 10.28 -13.40 24.46
C ALA A 42 11.66 -12.85 24.05
N PRO A 43 12.20 -11.83 24.75
CA PRO A 43 11.71 -11.24 26.01
C PRO A 43 10.66 -10.12 25.84
N TRP A 44 10.07 -9.92 24.66
CA TRP A 44 9.07 -8.88 24.41
C TRP A 44 7.69 -9.28 24.92
N LYS A 45 7.11 -8.44 25.78
CA LYS A 45 5.78 -8.60 26.37
C LYS A 45 4.77 -7.70 25.69
N LEU A 46 3.49 -8.02 25.79
CA LEU A 46 2.41 -7.15 25.33
C LEU A 46 2.41 -5.86 26.13
N ASP A 47 2.18 -4.75 25.43
CA ASP A 47 2.06 -3.43 26.01
C ASP A 47 0.70 -2.85 25.60
N GLY A 48 -0.23 -2.78 26.54
CA GLY A 48 -1.61 -2.38 26.28
C GLY A 48 -2.45 -3.43 25.54
N ASN A 49 -3.69 -3.05 25.22
CA ASN A 49 -4.66 -3.90 24.56
C ASN A 49 -4.47 -3.91 23.04
N PHE A 50 -4.96 -4.97 22.39
CA PHE A 50 -5.08 -5.01 20.94
C PHE A 50 -6.09 -3.95 20.47
N GLU A 51 -5.69 -3.15 19.49
CA GLU A 51 -6.52 -2.09 18.91
C GLU A 51 -6.94 -2.45 17.49
N ARG A 52 -8.16 -2.05 17.11
CA ARG A 52 -8.70 -2.28 15.79
C ARG A 52 -9.35 -1.01 15.25
N TYR A 53 -9.05 -0.71 14.00
CA TYR A 53 -9.63 0.43 13.28
C TYR A 53 -10.32 -0.04 12.01
N ASP A 54 -11.52 0.50 11.78
CA ASP A 54 -12.22 0.43 10.51
C ASP A 54 -12.07 1.76 9.75
N ALA A 55 -12.77 1.90 8.61
CA ALA A 55 -12.61 3.08 7.77
C ALA A 55 -13.06 4.38 8.46
N SER A 56 -14.03 4.31 9.37
CA SER A 56 -14.53 5.47 10.14
C SER A 56 -13.52 6.00 11.13
N HIS A 57 -12.76 5.10 11.79
CA HIS A 57 -11.84 5.46 12.86
C HIS A 57 -10.36 5.52 12.42
N LEU A 58 -10.08 5.21 11.15
CA LEU A 58 -8.70 5.21 10.64
C LEU A 58 -8.08 6.61 10.63
N GLN A 59 -8.89 7.66 10.43
CA GLN A 59 -8.37 9.05 10.43
C GLN A 59 -7.79 9.45 11.78
N ASP A 60 -8.43 9.04 12.87
CA ASP A 60 -7.99 9.33 14.25
C ASP A 60 -6.64 8.66 14.55
N TYR A 61 -6.43 7.46 14.01
CA TYR A 61 -5.18 6.73 14.22
C TYR A 61 -4.02 7.22 13.34
N LEU A 62 -4.29 7.67 12.11
CA LEU A 62 -3.27 8.09 11.15
C LEU A 62 -3.03 9.60 11.10
N ASP A 63 -3.58 10.37 12.04
CA ASP A 63 -3.43 11.83 12.13
C ASP A 63 -3.66 12.55 10.78
N GLY A 64 -4.75 12.21 10.10
CA GLY A 64 -5.11 12.78 8.79
C GLY A 64 -4.46 12.09 7.58
N GLY A 65 -3.61 11.08 7.80
CA GLY A 65 -2.98 10.28 6.75
C GLY A 65 -3.83 9.13 6.17
N ALA A 66 -5.11 9.00 6.54
CA ALA A 66 -5.94 7.84 6.18
C ALA A 66 -6.39 7.78 4.72
N ASP A 67 -6.62 8.93 4.09
CA ASP A 67 -7.24 9.02 2.76
C ASP A 67 -6.48 8.24 1.69
N ILE A 68 -5.15 8.20 1.78
CA ILE A 68 -4.33 7.43 0.85
C ILE A 68 -4.58 5.92 0.97
N TYR A 69 -4.75 5.40 2.20
CA TYR A 69 -5.05 4.00 2.45
C TYR A 69 -6.48 3.66 2.02
N LEU A 70 -7.43 4.58 2.22
CA LEU A 70 -8.79 4.46 1.69
C LEU A 70 -8.79 4.37 0.16
N GLU A 71 -8.00 5.19 -0.54
CA GLU A 71 -7.84 5.12 -2.00
C GLU A 71 -7.27 3.77 -2.45
N TYR A 72 -6.26 3.24 -1.74
CA TYR A 72 -5.76 1.89 -2.00
C TYR A 72 -6.81 0.80 -1.69
N GLY A 73 -7.87 1.09 -0.96
CA GLY A 73 -8.96 0.17 -0.66
C GLY A 73 -8.79 -0.53 0.68
N PHE A 74 -8.44 0.23 1.71
CA PHE A 74 -8.43 -0.18 3.10
C PHE A 74 -9.73 -0.88 3.53
N ARG A 75 -9.62 -1.84 4.45
CA ARG A 75 -10.77 -2.55 5.05
C ARG A 75 -10.72 -2.59 6.57
N ALA A 76 -9.55 -2.83 7.16
CA ALA A 76 -9.36 -2.88 8.60
C ALA A 76 -7.87 -2.76 8.94
N LEU A 77 -7.56 -2.30 10.15
CA LEU A 77 -6.23 -2.26 10.74
C LEU A 77 -6.30 -2.93 12.12
N GLY A 78 -5.34 -3.79 12.41
CA GLY A 78 -5.02 -4.19 13.79
C GLY A 78 -3.72 -3.55 14.23
N VAL A 79 -3.62 -3.17 15.51
CA VAL A 79 -2.43 -2.59 16.13
C VAL A 79 -2.17 -3.27 17.46
N GLN A 80 -0.91 -3.57 17.74
CA GLN A 80 -0.46 -4.06 19.03
C GLN A 80 0.95 -3.55 19.33
N PHE A 81 1.17 -3.13 20.57
CA PHE A 81 2.48 -2.75 21.07
C PHE A 81 3.10 -3.87 21.90
N TYR A 82 4.43 -3.89 21.87
CA TYR A 82 5.25 -4.81 22.63
C TYR A 82 6.41 -4.06 23.28
N MET A 83 6.77 -4.45 24.50
CA MET A 83 7.79 -3.77 25.28
C MET A 83 8.82 -4.75 25.85
N ASN A 84 10.07 -4.30 25.88
CA ASN A 84 11.19 -4.98 26.52
C ASN A 84 12.14 -3.93 27.12
N LYS A 85 12.13 -3.80 28.45
CA LYS A 85 12.78 -2.67 29.15
C LYS A 85 12.24 -1.35 28.57
N ASP A 86 13.13 -0.43 28.19
CA ASP A 86 12.76 0.89 27.65
C ASP A 86 12.55 0.87 26.12
N ARG A 87 12.48 -0.31 25.50
CA ARG A 87 12.32 -0.48 24.05
C ARG A 87 10.89 -0.88 23.72
N ARG A 88 10.34 -0.26 22.67
CA ARG A 88 8.97 -0.49 22.20
C ARG A 88 8.96 -0.88 20.73
N ILE A 89 8.18 -1.90 20.41
CA ILE A 89 7.82 -2.30 19.04
C ILE A 89 6.33 -2.07 18.86
N GLN A 90 5.97 -1.46 17.74
CA GLN A 90 4.59 -1.34 17.27
C GLN A 90 4.41 -2.27 16.07
N VAL A 91 3.35 -3.08 16.10
CA VAL A 91 2.94 -3.94 14.99
C VAL A 91 1.63 -3.40 14.44
N GLU A 92 1.60 -3.16 13.13
CA GLU A 92 0.41 -2.76 12.38
C GLU A 92 0.13 -3.77 11.28
N ILE A 93 -1.10 -4.28 11.18
CA ILE A 93 -1.53 -5.18 10.11
C ILE A 93 -2.77 -4.61 9.42
N PHE A 94 -2.59 -4.10 8.22
CA PHE A 94 -3.64 -3.58 7.35
C PHE A 94 -4.23 -4.72 6.51
N ARG A 95 -5.55 -4.88 6.54
CA ARG A 95 -6.32 -5.66 5.56
C ARG A 95 -6.82 -4.74 4.46
N MET A 96 -6.51 -5.08 3.22
CA MET A 96 -6.95 -4.35 2.03
C MET A 96 -8.00 -5.14 1.24
N LYS A 97 -8.69 -4.47 0.30
CA LYS A 97 -9.76 -5.06 -0.51
C LYS A 97 -9.29 -6.18 -1.44
N SER A 98 -8.01 -6.21 -1.79
CA SER A 98 -7.40 -7.21 -2.67
C SER A 98 -5.91 -7.30 -2.40
N PRO A 99 -5.24 -8.38 -2.82
CA PRO A 99 -3.79 -8.45 -2.69
C PRO A 99 -3.04 -7.41 -3.56
N GLY A 100 -3.61 -6.98 -4.69
CA GLY A 100 -3.07 -5.85 -5.46
C GLY A 100 -3.16 -4.52 -4.71
N ALA A 101 -4.24 -4.29 -3.95
CA ALA A 101 -4.40 -3.14 -3.08
C ALA A 101 -3.39 -3.13 -1.92
N ALA A 102 -3.17 -4.29 -1.27
CA ALA A 102 -2.13 -4.47 -0.25
C ALA A 102 -0.73 -4.16 -0.79
N LEU A 103 -0.42 -4.65 -1.98
CA LEU A 103 0.86 -4.35 -2.63
C LEU A 103 0.99 -2.87 -3.01
N GLY A 104 -0.12 -2.22 -3.39
CA GLY A 104 -0.16 -0.78 -3.65
C GLY A 104 0.21 0.03 -2.41
N ALA A 105 -0.48 -0.20 -1.29
CA ALA A 105 -0.19 0.46 -0.02
C ALA A 105 1.24 0.18 0.48
N PHE A 106 1.70 -1.08 0.38
CA PHE A 106 3.10 -1.42 0.66
C PHE A 106 4.07 -0.62 -0.21
N SER A 107 3.83 -0.54 -1.53
CA SER A 107 4.72 0.16 -2.47
C SER A 107 4.76 1.67 -2.22
N TYR A 108 3.68 2.24 -1.70
CA TYR A 108 3.61 3.63 -1.26
C TYR A 108 4.45 3.88 0.00
N ARG A 109 4.30 3.04 1.04
CA ARG A 109 5.00 3.24 2.32
C ARG A 109 6.47 2.81 2.26
N ARG A 110 6.87 2.00 1.28
CA ARG A 110 8.24 1.49 1.12
C ARG A 110 9.22 2.58 0.72
N HIS A 111 10.24 2.77 1.56
CA HIS A 111 11.38 3.66 1.30
C HIS A 111 12.76 3.01 1.50
N SER A 112 12.78 1.71 1.84
CA SER A 112 14.02 0.96 2.12
C SER A 112 14.16 -0.25 1.20
N PRO A 113 15.39 -0.77 0.99
CA PRO A 113 15.61 -2.00 0.22
C PRO A 113 14.91 -3.20 0.86
N ALA A 114 14.69 -4.24 0.05
CA ALA A 114 14.17 -5.50 0.54
C ALA A 114 15.25 -6.28 1.29
N ASP A 115 14.86 -6.98 2.35
CA ASP A 115 15.61 -8.04 2.98
C ASP A 115 15.40 -9.35 2.21
N THR A 116 16.49 -10.05 1.88
CA THR A 116 16.45 -11.26 1.05
C THR A 116 15.98 -12.51 1.80
N SER A 117 15.96 -12.51 3.13
CA SER A 117 15.55 -13.67 3.94
C SER A 117 14.03 -13.83 4.01
N LEU A 118 13.28 -12.74 3.81
CA LEU A 118 11.83 -12.78 3.74
C LEU A 118 11.40 -12.96 2.29
N HIS A 119 10.98 -14.18 1.93
CA HIS A 119 10.52 -14.59 0.59
C HIS A 119 9.16 -13.98 0.18
N VAL A 120 8.89 -12.76 0.60
CA VAL A 120 7.70 -11.94 0.32
C VAL A 120 8.14 -10.51 0.00
N PRO A 121 7.34 -9.70 -0.72
CA PRO A 121 7.62 -8.27 -0.84
C PRO A 121 7.78 -7.66 0.55
N ASN A 122 8.96 -7.10 0.79
CA ASN A 122 9.32 -6.54 2.08
C ASN A 122 10.29 -5.36 1.92
N ALA A 123 10.46 -4.60 3.00
CA ALA A 123 11.45 -3.54 3.07
C ALA A 123 11.95 -3.42 4.50
N LEU A 124 13.26 -3.40 4.68
CA LEU A 124 13.88 -3.39 6.00
C LEU A 124 14.74 -2.15 6.19
N SER A 125 14.62 -1.55 7.37
CA SER A 125 15.55 -0.57 7.91
C SER A 125 15.83 -0.90 9.38
N LYS A 126 16.72 -0.13 10.03
CA LYS A 126 16.93 -0.24 11.47
C LYS A 126 15.70 0.17 12.32
N TYR A 127 14.75 0.92 11.73
CA TYR A 127 13.56 1.44 12.41
C TYR A 127 12.28 0.66 12.11
N GLY A 128 12.35 -0.32 11.22
CA GLY A 128 11.16 -1.06 10.88
C GLY A 128 11.30 -2.02 9.72
N ILE A 129 10.33 -2.92 9.64
CA ILE A 129 10.14 -3.81 8.52
C ILE A 129 8.71 -3.71 8.00
N LEU A 130 8.60 -3.53 6.69
CA LEU A 130 7.35 -3.60 5.95
C LEU A 130 7.29 -4.94 5.24
N PHE A 131 6.09 -5.53 5.13
CA PHE A 131 5.88 -6.75 4.34
C PHE A 131 4.48 -6.76 3.73
N GLN A 132 4.30 -7.59 2.70
CA GLN A 132 3.01 -7.83 2.08
C GLN A 132 2.80 -9.32 1.81
N LYS A 133 1.65 -9.86 2.21
CA LYS A 133 1.22 -11.24 1.93
C LYS A 133 -0.30 -11.29 1.76
N GLY A 134 -0.78 -11.89 0.66
CA GLY A 134 -2.21 -11.92 0.37
C GLY A 134 -2.84 -10.53 0.40
N THR A 135 -4.00 -10.38 1.01
CA THR A 135 -4.69 -9.08 1.16
C THR A 135 -4.10 -8.18 2.26
N TYR A 136 -2.96 -8.56 2.85
CA TYR A 136 -2.41 -7.91 4.02
C TYR A 136 -1.11 -7.19 3.71
N PHE A 137 -1.01 -5.99 4.26
CA PHE A 137 0.22 -5.18 4.33
C PHE A 137 0.51 -4.96 5.82
N GLY A 138 1.74 -5.24 6.25
CA GLY A 138 2.13 -5.07 7.64
C GLY A 138 3.33 -4.13 7.78
N ALA A 139 3.36 -3.42 8.89
CA ALA A 139 4.48 -2.60 9.34
C ALA A 139 4.82 -2.97 10.78
N ILE A 140 6.10 -3.18 11.05
CA ILE A 140 6.61 -3.40 12.39
C ILE A 140 7.68 -2.35 12.61
N THR A 141 7.51 -1.47 13.59
CA THR A 141 8.35 -0.29 13.77
C THR A 141 8.85 -0.17 15.20
N ASN A 142 10.01 0.46 15.35
CA ASN A 142 10.61 0.84 16.62
C ASN A 142 11.22 2.24 16.50
N MET A 143 11.50 2.88 17.63
CA MET A 143 12.11 4.22 17.66
C MET A 143 13.63 4.19 17.92
N ASP A 144 14.16 3.15 18.59
CA ASP A 144 15.56 3.12 19.04
C ASP A 144 16.60 2.86 17.94
N GLY A 145 16.22 2.20 16.83
CA GLY A 145 17.13 1.85 15.75
C GLY A 145 18.29 0.91 16.13
N SER A 146 18.24 0.28 17.31
CA SER A 146 19.32 -0.56 17.85
C SER A 146 19.43 -1.91 17.13
N PRO A 147 20.63 -2.50 17.03
CA PRO A 147 20.82 -3.81 16.41
C PRO A 147 19.96 -4.92 17.05
N GLU A 148 19.79 -4.90 18.37
CA GLU A 148 18.98 -5.91 19.06
C GLU A 148 17.50 -5.80 18.69
N THR A 149 16.95 -4.59 18.62
CA THR A 149 15.56 -4.36 18.19
C THR A 149 15.40 -4.70 16.71
N ALA A 150 16.36 -4.35 15.85
CA ALA A 150 16.32 -4.71 14.43
C ALA A 150 16.27 -6.24 14.21
N GLY A 151 16.99 -7.02 15.03
CA GLY A 151 16.87 -8.47 15.04
C GLY A 151 15.49 -8.98 15.47
N ALA A 152 14.84 -8.30 16.42
CA ALA A 152 13.48 -8.61 16.85
C ALA A 152 12.45 -8.35 15.74
N LEU A 153 12.56 -7.23 15.00
CA LEU A 153 11.66 -6.91 13.88
C LEU A 153 11.52 -8.06 12.88
N LYS A 154 12.65 -8.67 12.49
CA LYS A 154 12.65 -9.82 11.57
C LYS A 154 11.94 -11.05 12.15
N ARG A 155 12.18 -11.34 13.44
CA ARG A 155 11.51 -12.46 14.12
C ARG A 155 10.00 -12.27 14.17
N PHE A 156 9.54 -11.07 14.55
CA PHE A 156 8.12 -10.73 14.54
C PHE A 156 7.52 -10.88 13.14
N ALA A 157 8.18 -10.35 12.10
CA ALA A 157 7.72 -10.51 10.72
C ALA A 157 7.60 -11.98 10.32
N GLY A 158 8.59 -12.82 10.67
CA GLY A 158 8.55 -14.26 10.40
C GLY A 158 7.35 -14.96 11.04
N ILE A 159 7.07 -14.69 12.32
CA ILE A 159 5.92 -15.25 13.05
C ILE A 159 4.60 -14.81 12.41
N ILE A 160 4.46 -13.51 12.12
CA ILE A 160 3.25 -12.95 11.52
C ILE A 160 3.01 -13.54 10.13
N LEU A 161 4.07 -13.68 9.32
CA LEU A 161 3.98 -14.25 7.97
C LEU A 161 3.59 -15.73 7.97
N GLN A 162 3.80 -16.47 9.05
CA GLN A 162 3.28 -17.85 9.19
C GLN A 162 1.77 -17.86 9.45
N LYS A 163 1.25 -16.86 10.17
CA LYS A 163 -0.17 -16.75 10.55
C LYS A 163 -1.05 -16.13 9.47
N ILE A 164 -0.53 -15.16 8.73
CA ILE A 164 -1.30 -14.46 7.69
C ILE A 164 -1.59 -15.38 6.50
N PRO A 165 -2.85 -15.47 6.03
CA PRO A 165 -3.20 -16.29 4.89
C PRO A 165 -2.89 -15.61 3.55
N GLY A 166 -2.87 -16.41 2.48
CA GLY A 166 -2.72 -15.95 1.11
C GLY A 166 -1.31 -16.17 0.55
N LYS A 167 -1.20 -16.06 -0.79
CA LYS A 167 0.05 -16.26 -1.50
C LYS A 167 0.76 -14.93 -1.75
N THR A 168 2.07 -15.00 -1.92
CA THR A 168 2.85 -13.91 -2.50
C THR A 168 2.42 -13.70 -3.94
N ILE A 169 2.04 -12.48 -4.31
CA ILE A 169 1.68 -12.17 -5.69
C ILE A 169 2.92 -11.75 -6.46
N ARG A 170 3.20 -12.44 -7.57
CA ARG A 170 4.05 -11.90 -8.63
C ARG A 170 3.28 -10.78 -9.31
N ASN A 171 3.71 -9.54 -9.11
CA ASN A 171 3.00 -8.38 -9.63
C ASN A 171 3.41 -8.05 -11.06
N ASN A 172 2.53 -8.33 -12.00
CA ASN A 172 2.68 -7.97 -13.41
C ASN A 172 2.74 -6.45 -13.65
N LEU A 173 2.15 -5.61 -12.78
CA LEU A 173 2.14 -4.16 -12.98
C LEU A 173 3.51 -3.53 -12.73
N LEU A 174 4.16 -3.84 -11.61
CA LEU A 174 5.49 -3.30 -11.33
C LEU A 174 6.55 -3.87 -12.29
N GLN A 175 6.31 -5.06 -12.85
CA GLN A 175 7.18 -5.64 -13.88
C GLN A 175 7.15 -4.87 -15.21
N LYS A 176 6.13 -4.02 -15.46
CA LYS A 176 6.12 -3.14 -16.64
C LYS A 176 7.17 -2.03 -16.56
N LEU A 177 7.68 -1.72 -15.37
CA LEU A 177 8.72 -0.71 -15.20
C LEU A 177 10.01 -1.15 -15.89
N GLN A 178 10.66 -0.21 -16.57
CA GLN A 178 11.99 -0.45 -17.10
C GLN A 178 12.97 -0.73 -15.95
N GLN A 179 13.80 -1.77 -16.09
CA GLN A 179 14.80 -2.11 -15.07
C GLN A 179 16.04 -1.22 -15.17
N LYS A 180 16.44 -0.84 -16.39
CA LYS A 180 17.61 0.03 -16.61
C LYS A 180 17.36 1.41 -16.01
N GLY A 181 18.26 1.85 -15.13
CA GLY A 181 18.21 3.16 -14.48
C GLY A 181 17.20 3.29 -13.34
N LEU A 182 16.38 2.27 -13.08
CA LEU A 182 15.39 2.27 -11.99
C LEU A 182 16.09 2.48 -10.64
N GLN A 183 15.62 3.47 -9.87
CA GLN A 183 16.17 3.74 -8.55
C GLN A 183 15.58 2.76 -7.52
N PRO A 184 16.42 2.15 -6.65
CA PRO A 184 15.96 1.22 -5.62
C PRO A 184 14.83 1.81 -4.78
N SER A 185 13.85 0.96 -4.45
CA SER A 185 12.74 1.30 -3.55
C SER A 185 11.82 2.44 -3.99
N THR A 186 11.92 2.92 -5.24
CA THR A 186 11.06 4.00 -5.74
C THR A 186 9.84 3.55 -6.53
N ALA A 187 9.80 2.27 -6.92
CA ALA A 187 8.67 1.69 -7.66
C ALA A 187 7.39 1.65 -6.81
N MET A 188 6.32 2.24 -7.34
CA MET A 188 5.03 2.47 -6.66
C MET A 188 3.85 2.24 -7.61
N ILE A 189 2.79 1.62 -7.09
CA ILE A 189 1.50 1.50 -7.80
C ILE A 189 0.66 2.74 -7.51
N ILE A 190 0.05 3.32 -8.55
CA ILE A 190 -0.91 4.42 -8.40
C ILE A 190 -2.33 3.82 -8.37
N ALA A 191 -3.04 4.02 -7.26
CA ALA A 191 -4.42 3.57 -7.09
C ALA A 191 -5.45 4.63 -7.50
N GLY A 192 -5.06 5.90 -7.54
CA GLY A 192 -5.96 7.01 -7.84
C GLY A 192 -5.28 8.38 -7.80
N PRO A 193 -6.08 9.46 -7.78
CA PRO A 193 -5.57 10.83 -7.78
C PRO A 193 -4.68 11.19 -6.58
N LEU A 194 -4.94 10.66 -5.38
CA LEU A 194 -4.15 10.95 -4.17
C LEU A 194 -2.74 10.36 -4.30
N SER A 195 -2.64 9.07 -4.61
CA SER A 195 -1.36 8.38 -4.81
C SER A 195 -0.56 8.95 -5.99
N MET A 196 -1.23 9.43 -7.04
CA MET A 196 -0.56 10.18 -8.11
C MET A 196 0.07 11.47 -7.57
N ARG A 197 -0.67 12.25 -6.79
CA ARG A 197 -0.19 13.55 -6.26
C ARG A 197 0.99 13.44 -5.31
N VAL A 198 1.12 12.33 -4.58
CA VAL A 198 2.31 12.03 -3.75
C VAL A 198 3.59 12.09 -4.59
N ARG A 199 3.55 11.58 -5.83
CA ARG A 199 4.72 11.53 -6.72
C ARG A 199 4.80 12.67 -7.71
N TRP A 200 3.66 13.24 -8.08
CA TRP A 200 3.59 14.35 -9.02
C TRP A 200 2.55 15.38 -8.56
N PRO A 201 2.96 16.46 -7.86
CA PRO A 201 2.05 17.40 -7.21
C PRO A 201 1.45 18.42 -8.21
N ILE A 202 0.77 17.94 -9.25
CA ILE A 202 0.18 18.73 -10.35
C ILE A 202 -1.16 19.40 -10.04
N GLY A 203 -1.50 19.56 -8.76
CA GLY A 203 -2.83 20.04 -8.36
C GLY A 203 -3.95 19.05 -8.76
N LYS A 204 -5.17 19.56 -8.89
CA LYS A 204 -6.37 18.75 -9.20
C LYS A 204 -6.53 18.62 -10.72
N ILE A 205 -5.93 17.58 -11.30
CA ILE A 205 -6.09 17.21 -12.71
C ILE A 205 -6.83 15.88 -12.79
N HIS A 206 -7.93 15.84 -13.57
CA HIS A 206 -8.81 14.68 -13.68
C HIS A 206 -8.60 13.83 -14.94
N CYS A 207 -7.47 14.00 -15.64
CA CYS A 207 -7.21 13.38 -16.94
C CYS A 207 -7.03 11.85 -16.91
N PHE A 208 -6.69 11.27 -15.76
CA PHE A 208 -6.37 9.84 -15.70
C PHE A 208 -7.60 8.93 -15.67
N HIS A 209 -8.78 9.41 -15.24
CA HIS A 209 -10.00 8.59 -15.16
C HIS A 209 -9.78 7.22 -14.50
N PHE A 210 -9.19 7.19 -13.30
CA PHE A 210 -8.92 5.94 -12.55
C PHE A 210 -10.20 5.15 -12.25
N ASP A 211 -11.33 5.86 -12.08
CA ASP A 211 -12.68 5.32 -11.96
C ASP A 211 -13.14 4.55 -13.20
N LYS A 212 -12.54 4.80 -14.37
CA LYS A 212 -12.87 4.18 -15.66
C LYS A 212 -11.83 3.15 -16.11
N GLY A 213 -11.15 2.53 -15.15
CA GLY A 213 -10.28 1.38 -15.37
C GLY A 213 -8.82 1.71 -15.72
N THR A 214 -8.42 2.99 -15.71
CA THR A 214 -7.01 3.36 -15.85
C THR A 214 -6.20 2.84 -14.68
N LYS A 215 -5.03 2.26 -14.97
CA LYS A 215 -4.04 1.85 -13.96
C LYS A 215 -2.75 2.60 -14.24
N ALA A 216 -1.95 2.85 -13.21
CA ALA A 216 -0.61 3.39 -13.42
C ALA A 216 0.39 2.85 -12.41
N VAL A 217 1.66 2.84 -12.83
CA VAL A 217 2.81 2.61 -11.96
C VAL A 217 3.82 3.73 -12.18
N THR A 218 4.63 4.01 -11.17
CA THR A 218 5.66 5.04 -11.25
C THR A 218 6.93 4.61 -10.55
N ALA A 219 8.05 5.18 -10.98
CA ALA A 219 9.32 5.09 -10.27
C ALA A 219 10.26 6.23 -10.65
N ASN A 220 11.30 6.41 -9.84
CA ASN A 220 12.37 7.34 -10.18
C ASN A 220 13.46 6.61 -10.96
N TYR A 221 14.08 7.32 -11.89
CA TYR A 221 15.12 6.83 -12.78
C TYR A 221 16.33 7.74 -12.76
N LYS A 222 17.50 7.15 -13.01
CA LYS A 222 18.76 7.86 -13.27
C LYS A 222 19.41 7.30 -14.53
N SER A 223 19.76 8.17 -15.47
CA SER A 223 20.52 7.85 -16.68
C SER A 223 21.66 8.84 -16.85
N GLY A 224 22.89 8.41 -16.55
CA GLY A 224 24.02 9.34 -16.42
C GLY A 224 23.77 10.38 -15.33
N ARG A 225 23.76 11.66 -15.69
CA ARG A 225 23.43 12.79 -14.79
C ARG A 225 21.93 13.09 -14.71
N LEU A 226 21.13 12.62 -15.68
CA LEU A 226 19.70 12.89 -15.73
C LEU A 226 18.95 12.06 -14.68
N LYS A 227 18.12 12.73 -13.87
CA LYS A 227 17.16 12.12 -12.95
C LYS A 227 15.76 12.49 -13.40
N TYR A 228 14.85 11.52 -13.42
CA TYR A 228 13.47 11.77 -13.83
C TYR A 228 12.52 10.77 -13.17
N THR A 229 11.25 11.13 -13.09
CA THR A 229 10.16 10.22 -12.68
C THR A 229 9.47 9.72 -13.93
N LEU A 230 9.25 8.41 -14.04
CA LEU A 230 8.50 7.83 -15.14
C LEU A 230 7.19 7.25 -14.61
N PHE A 231 6.08 7.70 -15.20
CA PHE A 231 4.78 7.09 -15.04
C PHE A 231 4.48 6.22 -16.25
N ILE A 232 4.08 4.98 -16.02
CA ILE A 232 3.53 4.09 -17.04
C ILE A 232 2.04 3.96 -16.77
N VAL A 233 1.24 4.55 -17.65
CA VAL A 233 -0.22 4.54 -17.60
C VAL A 233 -0.73 3.47 -18.54
N MET A 234 -1.50 2.53 -18.00
CA MET A 234 -2.28 1.57 -18.76
C MET A 234 -3.69 2.15 -18.89
N PRO A 235 -4.02 2.75 -20.04
CA PRO A 235 -5.19 3.60 -20.15
C PRO A 235 -6.48 2.80 -20.12
N GLY A 236 -7.46 3.30 -19.36
CA GLY A 236 -8.85 2.89 -19.50
C GLY A 236 -9.50 3.53 -20.73
N LYS A 237 -10.83 3.41 -20.83
CA LYS A 237 -11.64 3.89 -21.98
C LYS A 237 -11.39 5.36 -22.37
N ASP A 238 -11.07 6.19 -21.37
CA ASP A 238 -10.97 7.65 -21.53
C ASP A 238 -9.57 8.24 -21.32
N ALA A 239 -8.55 7.41 -21.09
CA ALA A 239 -7.19 7.86 -20.82
C ALA A 239 -6.20 7.51 -21.94
N GLY A 240 -6.65 7.33 -23.18
CA GLY A 240 -5.75 7.03 -24.31
C GLY A 240 -4.70 8.13 -24.55
N PHE A 241 -3.64 7.80 -25.31
CA PHE A 241 -2.48 8.68 -25.55
C PHE A 241 -2.83 10.14 -25.86
N TYR A 242 -3.62 10.39 -26.91
CA TYR A 242 -4.03 11.76 -27.27
C TYR A 242 -4.99 12.38 -26.25
N LYS A 243 -5.98 11.62 -25.76
CA LYS A 243 -6.94 12.11 -24.73
C LYS A 243 -6.21 12.61 -23.48
N LEU A 244 -5.22 11.86 -22.99
CA LEU A 244 -4.38 12.28 -21.86
C LEU A 244 -3.60 13.56 -22.18
N ALA A 245 -2.85 13.56 -23.28
CA ALA A 245 -2.03 14.72 -23.63
C ALA A 245 -2.86 15.99 -23.85
N ASP A 246 -3.99 15.90 -24.56
CA ASP A 246 -4.89 17.03 -24.81
C ASP A 246 -5.56 17.53 -23.52
N CYS A 247 -5.97 16.62 -22.63
CA CYS A 247 -6.50 16.98 -21.32
C CYS A 247 -5.45 17.72 -20.46
N PHE A 248 -4.21 17.24 -20.44
CA PHE A 248 -3.11 17.91 -19.74
C PHE A 248 -2.80 19.27 -20.33
N ARG A 249 -2.76 19.37 -21.67
CA ARG A 249 -2.55 20.63 -22.40
C ARG A 249 -3.57 21.68 -21.97
N ASN A 250 -4.85 21.31 -21.98
CA ASN A 250 -5.94 22.20 -21.62
C ASN A 250 -5.92 22.55 -20.13
N SER A 251 -5.73 21.55 -19.25
CA SER A 251 -5.75 21.75 -17.78
C SER A 251 -4.59 22.61 -17.28
N LEU A 252 -3.44 22.57 -17.96
CA LEU A 252 -2.23 23.29 -17.57
C LEU A 252 -1.97 24.55 -18.39
N ASN A 253 -2.84 24.87 -19.37
CA ASN A 253 -2.60 25.90 -20.38
C ASN A 253 -1.19 25.79 -20.99
N ALA A 254 -0.80 24.57 -21.36
CA ALA A 254 0.53 24.26 -21.88
C ALA A 254 0.58 24.39 -23.41
N ALA A 255 1.71 24.81 -23.94
CA ALA A 255 1.95 24.84 -25.39
C ALA A 255 2.41 23.46 -25.89
N VAL A 256 1.94 23.03 -27.06
CA VAL A 256 2.48 21.84 -27.73
C VAL A 256 3.73 22.26 -28.50
N ILE A 257 4.89 21.71 -28.14
CA ILE A 257 6.16 22.02 -28.83
C ILE A 257 6.63 20.88 -29.73
N GLU A 258 6.10 19.67 -29.55
CA GLU A 258 6.34 18.52 -30.40
C GLU A 258 5.07 17.65 -30.42
N LYS A 259 4.67 17.17 -31.60
CA LYS A 259 3.54 16.23 -31.76
C LYS A 259 3.79 15.29 -32.94
N SER A 260 3.68 14.00 -32.65
CA SER A 260 3.69 12.89 -33.61
C SER A 260 2.82 11.74 -33.10
N ASP A 261 2.74 10.66 -33.86
CA ASP A 261 1.91 9.49 -33.49
C ASP A 261 2.40 8.71 -32.27
N LYS A 262 3.67 8.91 -31.89
CA LYS A 262 4.30 8.20 -30.78
C LYS A 262 4.77 9.13 -29.66
N ARG A 263 4.72 10.45 -29.86
CA ARG A 263 5.37 11.39 -28.96
C ARG A 263 4.70 12.76 -28.97
N ILE A 264 4.45 13.28 -27.77
CA ILE A 264 3.94 14.64 -27.56
C ILE A 264 4.77 15.30 -26.46
N VAL A 265 5.20 16.53 -26.68
CA VAL A 265 5.88 17.34 -25.67
C VAL A 265 5.06 18.59 -25.41
N LEU A 266 4.63 18.75 -24.16
CA LEU A 266 3.95 19.93 -23.66
C LEU A 266 4.94 20.82 -22.91
N LYS A 267 4.97 22.12 -23.18
CA LYS A 267 5.73 23.12 -22.42
C LYS A 267 4.79 23.90 -21.52
N MET A 268 5.00 23.82 -20.21
CA MET A 268 4.27 24.57 -19.20
C MET A 268 4.77 26.02 -19.11
N ARG A 269 3.98 26.91 -18.49
CA ARG A 269 4.33 28.34 -18.32
C ARG A 269 5.65 28.57 -17.56
N ASN A 270 6.00 27.68 -16.63
CA ASN A 270 7.26 27.72 -15.88
C ASN A 270 8.45 27.10 -16.66
N SER A 271 8.35 27.00 -17.99
CA SER A 271 9.32 26.41 -18.90
C SER A 271 9.58 24.91 -18.78
N LYS A 272 9.07 24.24 -17.75
CA LYS A 272 9.17 22.78 -17.63
C LYS A 272 8.34 22.08 -18.70
N LYS A 273 8.77 20.89 -19.10
CA LYS A 273 8.14 20.07 -20.13
C LYS A 273 7.53 18.81 -19.54
N ILE A 274 6.45 18.35 -20.15
CA ILE A 274 5.87 17.02 -19.92
C ILE A 274 6.01 16.25 -21.23
N LEU A 275 6.72 15.12 -21.18
CA LEU A 275 6.89 14.22 -22.31
C LEU A 275 5.87 13.08 -22.19
N PHE A 276 5.07 12.90 -23.22
CA PHE A 276 4.20 11.76 -23.42
C PHE A 276 4.78 10.88 -24.53
N LEU A 277 4.88 9.57 -24.29
CA LEU A 277 5.25 8.57 -25.29
C LEU A 277 4.20 7.48 -25.38
N LYS A 278 3.86 7.06 -26.60
CA LYS A 278 2.98 5.92 -26.87
C LYS A 278 3.82 4.66 -27.02
N LYS A 279 3.58 3.65 -26.18
CA LYS A 279 4.28 2.35 -26.21
C LYS A 279 3.24 1.22 -26.23
N GLY A 280 2.90 0.76 -27.43
CA GLY A 280 1.77 -0.14 -27.64
C GLY A 280 0.47 0.55 -27.20
N THR A 281 -0.23 -0.08 -26.25
CA THR A 281 -1.42 0.50 -25.61
C THR A 281 -1.08 1.42 -24.43
N ASP A 282 0.13 1.33 -23.87
CA ASP A 282 0.52 2.07 -22.69
C ASP A 282 0.96 3.50 -23.05
N VAL A 283 0.77 4.43 -22.11
CA VAL A 283 1.19 5.83 -22.21
C VAL A 283 2.24 6.08 -21.15
N TRP A 284 3.44 6.44 -21.59
CA TRP A 284 4.55 6.80 -20.71
C TRP A 284 4.58 8.31 -20.54
N ILE A 285 4.64 8.77 -19.30
CA ILE A 285 4.64 10.20 -18.97
C ILE A 285 5.86 10.49 -18.12
N ILE A 286 6.64 11.48 -18.56
CA ILE A 286 7.78 12.02 -17.81
C ILE A 286 7.52 13.49 -17.58
N PRO A 287 7.26 13.88 -16.33
CA PRO A 287 6.98 15.26 -16.02
C PRO A 287 8.23 16.06 -15.67
N ASP A 288 8.03 17.37 -15.54
CA ASP A 288 8.98 18.30 -14.93
C ASP A 288 10.38 18.33 -15.56
N LEU A 289 10.49 18.01 -16.85
CA LEU A 289 11.77 18.05 -17.58
C LEU A 289 12.16 19.50 -17.88
N LEU A 290 13.41 19.88 -17.57
CA LEU A 290 13.93 21.22 -17.86
C LEU A 290 14.51 21.29 -19.29
N ASN A 291 15.54 20.50 -19.57
CA ASN A 291 16.28 20.59 -20.83
C ASN A 291 16.34 19.24 -21.55
N ASP A 292 16.97 18.24 -20.94
CA ASP A 292 17.22 16.94 -21.56
C ASP A 292 15.97 16.06 -21.57
N LEU A 293 15.65 15.54 -22.75
CA LEU A 293 14.62 14.52 -22.91
C LEU A 293 15.27 13.15 -22.82
N PRO A 294 14.87 12.26 -21.89
CA PRO A 294 15.48 10.95 -21.77
C PRO A 294 15.23 10.12 -23.03
N VAL A 295 16.27 9.42 -23.49
CA VAL A 295 16.14 8.41 -24.54
C VAL A 295 15.56 7.14 -23.91
N LEU A 296 14.26 6.92 -24.08
CA LEU A 296 13.56 5.75 -23.56
C LEU A 296 13.38 4.68 -24.65
N LYS A 297 14.07 3.54 -24.49
CA LYS A 297 13.87 2.34 -25.31
C LYS A 297 12.76 1.45 -24.69
N SER A 298 12.06 0.70 -25.53
CA SER A 298 11.07 -0.28 -25.06
C SER A 298 11.78 -1.46 -24.37
N PRO A 299 11.12 -2.19 -23.44
CA PRO A 299 11.65 -3.46 -22.96
C PRO A 299 11.88 -4.41 -24.15
N GLY A 300 13.15 -4.74 -24.45
CA GLY A 300 13.53 -5.59 -25.58
C GLY A 300 14.12 -4.88 -26.81
N GLU A 301 14.07 -3.54 -26.88
CA GLU A 301 14.82 -2.79 -27.90
C GLU A 301 16.27 -2.63 -27.44
N LYS A 302 17.21 -3.34 -28.10
CA LYS A 302 18.65 -3.17 -27.88
C LYS A 302 19.13 -1.78 -28.27
#